data_AF-X1P555-F1
#
_entry.id   AF-X1P555-F1
#
_cell.length_a   1.000
_cell.length_b   1.000
_cell.length_c   1.000
_cell.angle_alpha   90.00
_cell.angle_beta   90.00
_cell.angle_gamma   90.00
#
_symmetry.space_group_name_H-M   'P 1'
#
loop_
_entity.id
_entity.type
_entity.pdbx_description
1 polymer ?
#
loop_
_entity_poly.entity_id
_entity_poly.type
_entity_poly.pdbx_seq_one_letter_code
_entity_poly.pdbx_strand_id
1 'polypeptide(L)'
;MNIEILGAESLGVRSLCCFVKTANRKVLIDPGVALGYTRYGLLPHPVQVAIDERVQKKIIERWSQATDIVISHFHGDHIPLIDANPYQLSLRRIIGLNQRFRILTKNLSNLSALEKKRVESLPLSLKNKLISAEEKREGPMTFSKAVPHGKSKDNSETVMMTKLEEGKEVFVHASDIQLLNDETVSQILSWAPNIVLAGGP
;
A
#
# COMPACT_ATOMS: atom_id res chain seq x y z
N MET A 1 -16.83 9.09 5.86
CA MET A 1 -15.53 8.74 5.26
C MET A 1 -15.70 8.55 3.75
N ASN A 2 -14.72 8.94 2.94
CA ASN A 2 -14.76 8.72 1.49
C ASN A 2 -13.57 7.84 1.07
N ILE A 3 -13.86 6.74 0.38
CA ILE A 3 -12.88 5.72 -0.02
C ILE A 3 -12.81 5.69 -1.54
N GLU A 4 -11.62 5.88 -2.09
CA GLU A 4 -11.34 5.80 -3.51
C GLU A 4 -10.30 4.70 -3.77
N ILE A 5 -10.70 3.63 -4.45
CA ILE A 5 -9.77 2.57 -4.88
C ILE A 5 -9.07 3.06 -6.14
N LEU A 6 -7.75 3.24 -6.07
CA LEU A 6 -6.95 3.81 -7.15
C LEU A 6 -6.37 2.72 -8.06
N GLY A 7 -5.93 1.61 -7.47
CA GLY A 7 -5.31 0.48 -8.18
C GLY A 7 -5.69 -0.85 -7.54
N ALA A 8 -6.02 -1.82 -8.38
CA ALA A 8 -6.31 -3.21 -8.03
C ALA A 8 -6.17 -4.09 -9.28
N GLU A 9 -5.97 -5.41 -9.13
CA GLU A 9 -5.90 -6.32 -10.29
C GLU A 9 -7.17 -6.23 -11.15
N SER A 10 -8.34 -6.07 -10.51
CA SER A 10 -9.63 -5.85 -11.19
C SER A 10 -9.73 -4.53 -11.95
N LEU A 11 -8.82 -3.58 -11.68
CA LEU A 11 -8.65 -2.32 -12.41
C LEU A 11 -7.55 -2.40 -13.47
N GLY A 12 -6.98 -3.59 -13.71
CA GLY A 12 -6.03 -3.86 -14.79
C GLY A 12 -4.56 -3.66 -14.44
N VAL A 13 -4.22 -3.53 -13.15
CA VAL A 13 -2.84 -3.36 -12.67
C VAL A 13 -2.60 -4.14 -11.38
N ARG A 14 -1.34 -4.53 -11.10
CA ARG A 14 -0.99 -5.06 -9.79
C ARG A 14 -0.81 -3.90 -8.82
N SER A 15 -1.67 -3.83 -7.81
CA SER A 15 -1.70 -2.81 -6.78
C SER A 15 -2.78 -3.17 -5.77
N LEU A 16 -2.75 -2.55 -4.59
CA LEU A 16 -3.93 -2.40 -3.73
C LEU A 16 -4.04 -0.96 -3.23
N CYS A 17 -3.67 -0.01 -4.08
CA CYS A 17 -3.64 1.39 -3.71
C CYS A 17 -5.04 1.95 -3.48
N CYS A 18 -5.24 2.62 -2.33
CA CYS A 18 -6.47 3.35 -2.06
C CYS A 18 -6.20 4.70 -1.40
N PHE A 19 -7.09 5.64 -1.61
CA PHE A 19 -7.09 6.94 -0.97
C PHE A 19 -8.34 7.09 -0.11
N VAL A 20 -8.15 7.35 1.18
CA VAL A 20 -9.22 7.51 2.15
C VAL A 20 -9.19 8.92 2.71
N LYS A 21 -10.28 9.66 2.50
CA LYS A 21 -10.49 10.99 3.07
C LYS A 21 -11.42 10.89 4.27
N THR A 22 -10.92 11.28 5.43
CA THR A 22 -11.70 11.56 6.64
C THR A 22 -11.84 13.07 6.83
N ALA A 23 -12.54 13.51 7.87
CA ALA A 23 -12.73 14.91 8.19
C ALA A 23 -11.39 15.67 8.33
N ASN A 24 -10.38 15.01 8.91
CA ASN A 24 -9.11 15.66 9.28
C ASN A 24 -7.88 15.04 8.61
N ARG A 25 -7.99 13.89 7.93
CA ARG A 25 -6.86 13.18 7.31
C ARG A 25 -7.15 12.80 5.86
N LYS A 26 -6.10 12.78 5.06
CA LYS A 26 -6.09 12.29 3.67
C LYS A 26 -5.04 11.20 3.58
N VAL A 27 -5.48 9.96 3.68
CA VAL A 27 -4.62 8.79 3.84
C VAL A 27 -4.47 8.09 2.51
N LEU A 28 -3.26 8.05 1.97
CA LEU A 28 -2.93 7.28 0.77
C LEU A 28 -2.25 5.98 1.20
N ILE A 29 -2.87 4.85 0.93
CA ILE A 29 -2.40 3.52 1.33
C ILE A 29 -1.83 2.81 0.10
N ASP A 30 -0.66 2.20 0.27
CA ASP A 30 0.08 1.43 -0.74
C ASP A 30 0.16 2.11 -2.11
N PRO A 31 0.79 3.29 -2.21
CA PRO A 31 0.92 4.07 -3.45
C PRO A 31 1.90 3.47 -4.46
N GLY A 32 1.80 2.17 -4.73
CA GLY A 32 2.53 1.49 -5.79
C GLY A 32 1.62 1.01 -6.90
N VAL A 33 2.25 0.65 -8.01
CA VAL A 33 1.62 -0.09 -9.09
C VAL A 33 2.70 -0.83 -9.86
N ALA A 34 2.36 -2.02 -10.37
CA ALA A 34 3.19 -2.75 -11.30
C ALA A 34 2.34 -3.43 -12.41
N LEU A 35 2.96 -3.65 -13.57
CA LEU A 35 2.54 -4.73 -14.48
C LEU A 35 3.54 -5.88 -14.41
N GLY A 36 3.09 -7.10 -14.73
CA GLY A 36 4.00 -8.22 -14.88
C GLY A 36 4.96 -7.96 -16.05
N TYR A 37 6.23 -7.69 -15.74
CA TYR A 37 7.24 -7.29 -16.74
C TYR A 37 7.29 -8.26 -17.93
N THR A 38 7.25 -9.56 -17.63
CA THR A 38 6.97 -10.60 -18.60
C THR A 38 5.95 -11.58 -18.02
N ARG A 39 4.90 -11.91 -18.78
CA ARG A 39 3.98 -13.02 -18.49
C ARG A 39 3.96 -13.94 -19.70
N TYR A 40 4.30 -15.21 -19.50
CA TYR A 40 4.47 -16.19 -20.60
C TYR A 40 5.44 -15.73 -21.71
N GLY A 41 6.50 -15.00 -21.33
CA GLY A 41 7.48 -14.47 -22.28
C GLY A 41 7.03 -13.24 -23.07
N LEU A 42 5.82 -12.72 -22.80
CA LEU A 42 5.27 -11.54 -23.46
C LEU A 42 5.34 -10.32 -22.54
N LEU A 43 5.62 -9.16 -23.14
CA LEU A 43 5.49 -7.86 -22.48
C LEU A 43 4.01 -7.54 -22.22
N PRO A 44 3.70 -6.63 -21.28
CA PRO A 44 2.34 -6.15 -21.07
C PRO A 44 1.69 -5.65 -22.36
N HIS A 45 0.41 -5.99 -22.54
CA HIS A 45 -0.34 -5.52 -23.70
C HIS A 45 -0.46 -3.98 -23.67
N PRO A 46 -0.41 -3.27 -24.81
CA PRO A 46 -0.48 -1.80 -24.84
C PRO A 46 -1.69 -1.21 -24.10
N VAL A 47 -2.82 -1.93 -24.08
CA VAL A 47 -4.00 -1.54 -23.28
C VAL A 47 -3.69 -1.55 -21.78
N GLN A 48 -2.97 -2.55 -21.27
CA GLN A 48 -2.56 -2.59 -19.87
C GLN A 48 -1.62 -1.43 -19.54
N VAL A 49 -0.69 -1.09 -20.44
CA VAL A 49 0.21 0.06 -20.29
C VAL A 49 -0.58 1.38 -20.23
N ALA A 50 -1.60 1.54 -21.07
CA ALA A 50 -2.46 2.72 -21.03
C ALA A 50 -3.29 2.81 -19.74
N ILE A 51 -3.71 1.67 -19.17
CA ILE A 51 -4.40 1.60 -17.88
C ILE A 51 -3.44 1.92 -16.72
N ASP A 52 -2.25 1.34 -16.72
CA ASP A 52 -1.18 1.63 -15.76
C ASP A 52 -0.87 3.13 -15.68
N GLU A 53 -0.64 3.79 -16.82
CA GLU A 53 -0.37 5.24 -16.83
C GLU A 53 -1.55 6.07 -16.28
N ARG A 54 -2.81 5.63 -16.48
CA ARG A 54 -3.98 6.29 -15.88
C ARG A 54 -4.02 6.10 -14.37
N VAL A 55 -3.70 4.91 -13.87
CA VAL A 55 -3.63 4.63 -12.44
C VAL A 55 -2.50 5.42 -11.79
N GLN A 56 -1.29 5.41 -12.38
CA GLN A 56 -0.16 6.19 -11.89
C GLN A 56 -0.49 7.67 -11.77
N LYS A 57 -1.14 8.28 -12.77
CA LYS A 57 -1.59 9.68 -12.70
C LYS A 57 -2.50 9.94 -11.51
N LYS A 58 -3.46 9.06 -11.22
CA LYS A 58 -4.35 9.19 -10.04
C LYS A 58 -3.58 9.05 -8.74
N ILE A 59 -2.67 8.08 -8.62
CA ILE A 59 -1.82 7.91 -7.42
C ILE A 59 -0.98 9.16 -7.19
N ILE A 60 -0.35 9.71 -8.24
CA ILE A 60 0.46 10.93 -8.18
C ILE A 60 -0.40 12.13 -7.74
N GLU A 61 -1.60 12.28 -8.29
CA GLU A 61 -2.54 13.33 -7.88
C GLU A 61 -2.87 13.22 -6.39
N ARG A 62 -3.24 12.02 -5.91
CA ARG A 62 -3.57 11.79 -4.50
C ARG A 62 -2.37 11.92 -3.57
N TRP A 63 -1.17 11.59 -4.03
CA TRP A 63 0.08 11.82 -3.29
C TRP A 63 0.27 13.29 -2.96
N SER A 64 0.02 14.18 -3.93
CA SER A 64 0.15 15.64 -3.74
C SER A 64 -0.80 16.18 -2.66
N GLN A 65 -1.88 15.47 -2.37
CA GLN A 65 -2.93 15.87 -1.44
C GLN A 65 -2.83 15.18 -0.07
N ALA A 66 -2.07 14.10 0.04
CA ALA A 66 -2.06 13.23 1.22
C ALA A 66 -1.44 13.92 2.44
N THR A 67 -2.03 13.69 3.61
CA THR A 67 -1.43 14.04 4.92
C THR A 67 -0.63 12.88 5.48
N ASP A 68 -1.02 11.66 5.13
CA ASP A 68 -0.43 10.42 5.62
C ASP A 68 -0.31 9.44 4.46
N ILE A 69 0.87 8.86 4.31
CA ILE A 69 1.14 7.73 3.44
C ILE A 69 1.24 6.50 4.33
N VAL A 70 0.50 5.46 4.02
CA VAL A 70 0.57 4.17 4.70
C VAL A 70 1.17 3.16 3.73
N ILE A 71 2.17 2.41 4.20
CA ILE A 71 2.80 1.32 3.45
C ILE A 71 2.64 0.04 4.26
N SER A 72 1.81 -0.88 3.76
CA SER A 72 1.55 -2.17 4.38
C SER A 72 2.80 -3.06 4.38
N HIS A 73 3.56 -3.04 3.28
CA HIS A 73 4.83 -3.75 3.07
C HIS A 73 5.58 -3.18 1.85
N PHE A 74 6.82 -3.61 1.60
CA PHE A 74 7.71 -2.95 0.64
C PHE A 74 7.85 -3.72 -0.68
N HIS A 75 6.76 -4.31 -1.18
CA HIS A 75 6.71 -4.90 -2.52
C HIS A 75 6.54 -3.83 -3.61
N GLY A 76 6.94 -4.15 -4.85
CA GLY A 76 7.16 -3.15 -5.90
C GLY A 76 5.88 -2.55 -6.50
N ASP A 77 4.75 -3.20 -6.25
CA ASP A 77 3.38 -2.82 -6.56
C ASP A 77 2.69 -2.08 -5.41
N HIS A 78 3.34 -1.92 -4.26
CA HIS A 78 2.79 -1.23 -3.08
C HIS A 78 3.50 0.08 -2.76
N ILE A 79 4.68 0.32 -3.36
CA ILE A 79 5.44 1.55 -3.19
C ILE A 79 5.94 2.12 -4.52
N PRO A 80 6.19 3.44 -4.60
CA PRO A 80 7.02 4.03 -5.65
C PRO A 80 8.49 3.59 -5.51
N LEU A 81 9.18 3.37 -6.63
CA LEU A 81 10.56 2.84 -6.65
C LEU A 81 11.57 3.81 -7.26
N ILE A 82 12.80 3.80 -6.74
CA ILE A 82 13.90 4.64 -7.26
C ILE A 82 14.44 4.08 -8.57
N ASP A 83 14.44 2.76 -8.68
CA ASP A 83 14.89 1.91 -9.78
C ASP A 83 13.70 1.24 -10.49
N ALA A 84 12.57 1.96 -10.59
CA ALA A 84 11.38 1.50 -11.28
C ALA A 84 11.67 1.09 -12.74
N ASN A 85 11.18 -0.08 -13.14
CA ASN A 85 11.08 -0.43 -14.55
C ASN A 85 9.93 0.36 -15.24
N PRO A 86 9.77 0.31 -16.57
CA PRO A 86 8.77 1.09 -17.30
C PRO A 86 7.30 0.85 -16.89
N TYR A 87 7.02 -0.24 -16.18
CA TYR A 87 5.68 -0.63 -15.74
C TYR A 87 5.51 -0.52 -14.23
N GLN A 88 6.32 0.31 -13.57
CA GLN A 88 6.25 0.58 -12.15
C GLN A 88 6.23 2.08 -11.88
N LEU A 89 5.63 2.49 -10.77
CA LEU A 89 5.63 3.90 -10.38
C LEU A 89 7.02 4.33 -9.92
N SER A 90 7.64 5.25 -10.67
CA SER A 90 8.94 5.83 -10.31
C SER A 90 8.80 6.90 -9.22
N LEU A 91 9.67 6.83 -8.20
CA LEU A 91 9.85 7.88 -7.18
C LEU A 91 10.09 9.26 -7.80
N ARG A 92 10.76 9.32 -8.95
CA ARG A 92 11.04 10.60 -9.64
C ARG A 92 9.77 11.37 -10.01
N ARG A 93 8.64 10.68 -10.18
CA ARG A 93 7.35 11.30 -10.53
C ARG A 93 6.66 11.98 -9.34
N ILE A 94 7.08 11.68 -8.11
CA ILE A 94 6.43 12.18 -6.89
C ILE A 94 7.31 13.07 -6.02
N ILE A 95 8.63 13.06 -6.23
CA ILE A 95 9.58 13.93 -5.51
C ILE A 95 9.16 15.40 -5.69
N GLY A 96 9.02 16.10 -4.57
CA GLY A 96 8.71 17.53 -4.54
C GLY A 96 7.23 17.89 -4.67
N LEU A 97 6.33 16.93 -4.95
CA LEU A 97 4.89 17.22 -5.09
C LEU A 97 4.20 17.55 -3.76
N ASN A 98 4.70 17.01 -2.66
CA ASN A 98 4.22 17.25 -1.31
C ASN A 98 5.42 17.16 -0.36
N GLN A 99 5.47 18.04 0.64
CA GLN A 99 6.52 18.05 1.66
C GLN A 99 5.95 17.94 3.08
N ARG A 100 4.62 17.93 3.24
CA ARG A 100 3.93 17.94 4.53
C ARG A 100 3.09 16.68 4.70
N PHE A 101 3.77 15.55 4.76
CA PHE A 101 3.14 14.25 4.96
C PHE A 101 3.95 13.37 5.92
N ARG A 102 3.29 12.41 6.55
CA ARG A 102 3.92 11.35 7.35
C ARG A 102 3.95 10.06 6.55
N ILE A 103 4.91 9.17 6.83
CA ILE A 103 4.95 7.82 6.24
C ILE A 103 4.86 6.80 7.37
N LEU A 104 3.74 6.10 7.46
CA LEU A 104 3.42 5.07 8.45
C LEU A 104 3.63 3.70 7.80
N THR A 105 4.41 2.83 8.43
CA THR A 105 4.82 1.55 7.83
C THR A 105 4.69 0.40 8.80
N LYS A 106 4.71 -0.83 8.28
CA LYS A 106 5.05 -2.01 9.07
C LYS A 106 6.38 -1.84 9.81
N ASN A 107 6.63 -2.68 10.81
CA ASN A 107 7.94 -2.73 11.45
C ASN A 107 9.00 -3.13 10.40
N LEU A 108 10.20 -2.54 10.54
CA LEU A 108 11.33 -2.81 9.66
C LEU A 108 12.13 -4.05 10.12
N SER A 109 11.67 -4.74 11.16
CA SER A 109 12.08 -6.11 11.46
C SER A 109 11.52 -7.06 10.39
N ASN A 110 12.29 -8.10 10.04
CA ASN A 110 11.88 -9.15 9.09
C ASN A 110 11.57 -8.65 7.67
N LEU A 111 12.46 -7.80 7.13
CA LEU A 111 12.45 -7.40 5.72
C LEU A 111 13.27 -8.38 4.87
N SER A 112 12.77 -8.72 3.68
CA SER A 112 13.60 -9.41 2.69
C SER A 112 14.72 -8.51 2.18
N ALA A 113 15.73 -9.10 1.52
CA ALA A 113 16.87 -8.32 1.01
C ALA A 113 16.45 -7.23 0.02
N LEU A 114 15.38 -7.46 -0.75
CA LEU A 114 14.84 -6.48 -1.68
C LEU A 114 14.07 -5.36 -0.97
N GLU A 115 13.28 -5.70 0.04
CA GLU A 115 12.58 -4.72 0.87
C GLU A 115 13.58 -3.80 1.61
N LYS A 116 14.69 -4.34 2.13
CA LYS A 116 15.75 -3.53 2.78
C LYS A 116 16.28 -2.43 1.86
N LYS A 117 16.61 -2.76 0.61
CA LYS A 117 17.06 -1.78 -0.39
C LYS A 117 16.02 -0.68 -0.66
N ARG A 118 14.74 -1.06 -0.71
CA ARG A 118 13.62 -0.14 -0.89
C ARG A 118 13.44 0.78 0.32
N VAL A 119 13.53 0.23 1.53
CA VAL A 119 13.47 0.96 2.80
C VAL A 119 14.63 1.93 2.97
N GLU A 120 15.83 1.61 2.48
CA GLU A 120 16.99 2.51 2.50
C GLU A 120 16.80 3.70 1.54
N SER A 121 16.31 3.44 0.33
CA SER A 121 16.22 4.46 -0.73
C SER A 121 15.02 5.41 -0.60
N LEU A 122 13.88 4.92 -0.10
CA LEU A 122 12.63 5.67 -0.02
C LEU A 122 12.71 6.93 0.87
N PRO A 123 13.10 6.86 2.17
CA PRO A 123 13.17 8.02 3.05
C PRO A 123 14.23 9.03 2.60
N LEU A 124 15.35 8.56 2.04
CA LEU A 124 16.40 9.42 1.48
C LEU A 124 15.87 10.24 0.29
N SER A 125 15.18 9.58 -0.64
CA SER A 125 14.63 10.21 -1.84
C SER A 125 13.53 11.21 -1.51
N LEU A 126 12.68 10.89 -0.54
CA LEU A 126 11.55 11.72 -0.11
C LEU A 126 11.94 12.77 0.94
N LYS A 127 13.18 12.75 1.45
CA LYS A 127 13.64 13.58 2.58
C LYS A 127 12.67 13.51 3.78
N ASN A 128 12.18 12.32 4.07
CA ASN A 128 11.19 12.06 5.10
C ASN A 128 11.57 10.83 5.94
N LYS A 129 10.94 10.64 7.09
CA LYS A 129 11.19 9.50 7.99
C LYS A 129 10.06 8.48 7.89
N LEU A 130 10.41 7.21 8.01
CA LEU A 130 9.45 6.12 8.18
C LEU A 130 9.10 5.98 9.67
N ILE A 131 7.81 5.85 9.96
CA ILE A 131 7.28 5.71 11.31
C ILE A 131 6.64 4.32 11.42
N SER A 132 7.26 3.43 12.21
CA SER A 132 6.67 2.12 12.49
C SER A 132 5.35 2.27 13.23
N ALA A 133 4.29 1.71 12.66
CA ALA A 133 2.92 1.93 13.08
C ALA A 133 2.18 0.68 13.59
N GLU A 134 2.78 -0.52 13.46
CA GLU A 134 2.19 -1.77 13.93
C GLU A 134 1.70 -1.66 15.38
N GLU A 135 0.48 -2.16 15.62
CA GLU A 135 -0.20 -2.15 16.93
C GLU A 135 -0.46 -0.76 17.52
N LYS A 136 -0.28 0.32 16.74
CA LYS A 136 -0.51 1.70 17.19
C LYS A 136 -1.81 2.26 16.64
N ARG A 137 -2.25 3.35 17.29
CA ARG A 137 -3.34 4.20 16.83
C ARG A 137 -2.82 5.60 16.50
N GLU A 138 -3.09 6.05 15.28
CA GLU A 138 -2.66 7.34 14.75
C GLU A 138 -3.86 8.13 14.22
N GLY A 139 -4.47 8.94 15.09
CA GLY A 139 -5.70 9.65 14.75
C GLY A 139 -6.84 8.67 14.41
N PRO A 140 -7.41 8.69 13.18
CA PRO A 140 -8.46 7.76 12.78
C PRO A 140 -7.93 6.37 12.39
N MET A 141 -6.60 6.18 12.30
CA MET A 141 -6.00 4.93 11.86
C MET A 141 -5.63 4.04 13.05
N THR A 142 -5.88 2.74 12.94
CA THR A 142 -5.36 1.70 13.85
C THR A 142 -4.71 0.62 13.00
N PHE A 143 -3.54 0.14 13.40
CA PHE A 143 -2.78 -0.84 12.62
C PHE A 143 -2.73 -2.20 13.31
N SER A 144 -2.69 -3.27 12.53
CA SER A 144 -2.50 -4.61 13.07
C SER A 144 -1.07 -4.81 13.57
N LYS A 145 -0.85 -5.90 14.31
CA LYS A 145 0.47 -6.54 14.38
C LYS A 145 0.94 -6.97 12.97
N ALA A 146 2.22 -7.29 12.83
CA ALA A 146 2.70 -8.00 11.65
C ALA A 146 1.88 -9.30 11.43
N VAL A 147 1.27 -9.44 10.26
CA VAL A 147 0.52 -10.64 9.86
C VAL A 147 1.17 -11.29 8.63
N PRO A 148 0.97 -12.59 8.39
CA PRO A 148 1.59 -13.28 7.25
C PRO A 148 1.22 -12.65 5.90
N HIS A 149 2.20 -12.55 4.99
CA HIS A 149 1.99 -12.23 3.58
C HIS A 149 1.46 -13.48 2.84
N GLY A 150 0.17 -13.76 2.98
CA GLY A 150 -0.48 -14.95 2.42
C GLY A 150 -0.43 -16.17 3.35
N LYS A 151 -0.01 -17.34 2.84
CA LYS A 151 0.10 -18.57 3.66
C LYS A 151 1.29 -18.49 4.63
N SER A 152 1.04 -18.83 5.89
CA SER A 152 2.03 -18.76 6.97
C SER A 152 3.17 -19.78 6.89
N LYS A 153 3.04 -20.87 6.12
CA LYS A 153 3.96 -22.00 6.20
C LYS A 153 5.31 -21.79 5.49
N ASP A 154 5.38 -20.87 4.52
CA ASP A 154 6.53 -20.80 3.59
C ASP A 154 7.15 -19.40 3.47
N ASN A 155 6.55 -18.35 4.05
CA ASN A 155 7.03 -16.98 3.93
C ASN A 155 7.19 -16.31 5.30
N SER A 156 8.41 -15.83 5.60
CA SER A 156 8.69 -15.00 6.78
C SER A 156 8.33 -13.53 6.56
N GLU A 157 8.00 -13.14 5.33
CA GLU A 157 7.51 -11.79 5.04
C GLU A 157 6.14 -11.58 5.66
N THR A 158 5.95 -10.36 6.15
CA THR A 158 4.74 -9.94 6.84
C THR A 158 4.19 -8.67 6.23
N VAL A 159 2.92 -8.41 6.46
CA VAL A 159 2.25 -7.16 6.11
C VAL A 159 1.59 -6.54 7.33
N MET A 160 1.25 -5.27 7.22
CA MET A 160 0.48 -4.53 8.21
C MET A 160 -0.87 -4.13 7.61
N MET A 161 -1.98 -4.59 8.24
CA MET A 161 -3.32 -4.16 7.88
C MET A 161 -3.63 -2.81 8.53
N THR A 162 -4.50 -2.03 7.88
CA THR A 162 -4.89 -0.70 8.35
C THR A 162 -6.39 -0.60 8.51
N LYS A 163 -6.85 -0.29 9.72
CA LYS A 163 -8.22 0.12 10.02
C LYS A 163 -8.33 1.64 10.03
N LEU A 164 -9.36 2.19 9.40
CA LEU A 164 -9.78 3.59 9.53
C LEU A 164 -11.19 3.67 10.11
N GLU A 165 -11.40 4.59 11.04
CA GLU A 165 -12.69 4.79 11.72
C GLU A 165 -13.14 6.25 11.66
N GLU A 166 -14.39 6.48 11.26
CA GLU A 166 -15.04 7.80 11.30
C GLU A 166 -16.52 7.66 11.68
N GLY A 167 -16.86 8.08 12.91
CA GLY A 167 -18.22 7.90 13.44
C GLY A 167 -18.57 6.42 13.57
N LYS A 168 -19.55 5.96 12.78
CA LYS A 168 -19.96 4.54 12.73
C LYS A 168 -19.33 3.76 11.57
N GLU A 169 -18.60 4.43 10.68
CA GLU A 169 -17.98 3.79 9.53
C GLU A 169 -16.59 3.26 9.89
N VAL A 170 -16.38 1.98 9.62
CA VAL A 170 -15.10 1.29 9.79
C VAL A 170 -14.69 0.68 8.45
N PHE A 171 -13.51 1.08 7.97
CA PHE A 171 -12.89 0.56 6.76
C PHE A 171 -11.60 -0.18 7.12
N VAL A 172 -11.38 -1.34 6.50
CA VAL A 172 -10.13 -2.11 6.66
C VAL A 172 -9.48 -2.33 5.31
N HIS A 173 -8.20 -1.94 5.23
CA HIS A 173 -7.29 -2.29 4.14
C HIS A 173 -6.40 -3.46 4.59
N ALA A 174 -6.46 -4.56 3.84
CA ALA A 174 -5.78 -5.80 4.16
C ALA A 174 -5.03 -6.32 2.92
N SER A 175 -3.87 -5.73 2.63
CA SER A 175 -3.05 -6.11 1.47
C SER A 175 -2.47 -7.51 1.61
N ASP A 176 -2.57 -8.27 0.52
CA ASP A 176 -1.79 -9.48 0.26
C ASP A 176 -1.88 -10.59 1.33
N ILE A 177 -2.87 -10.52 2.22
CA ILE A 177 -3.11 -11.56 3.21
C ILE A 177 -3.81 -12.78 2.61
N GLN A 178 -4.40 -12.64 1.41
CA GLN A 178 -5.17 -13.65 0.68
C GLN A 178 -6.35 -14.28 1.46
N LEU A 179 -6.65 -13.79 2.66
CA LEU A 179 -7.60 -14.38 3.61
C LEU A 179 -7.27 -15.85 3.95
N LEU A 180 -5.99 -16.23 3.96
CA LEU A 180 -5.55 -17.62 4.16
C LEU A 180 -5.11 -17.95 5.59
N ASN A 181 -5.14 -16.98 6.50
CA ASN A 181 -4.72 -17.15 7.89
C ASN A 181 -5.87 -16.79 8.85
N ASP A 182 -6.34 -17.76 9.62
CA ASP A 182 -7.53 -17.64 10.48
C ASP A 182 -7.36 -16.56 11.56
N GLU A 183 -6.16 -16.40 12.14
CA GLU A 183 -5.90 -15.33 13.11
C GLU A 183 -6.02 -13.93 12.47
N THR A 184 -5.51 -13.78 11.25
CA THR A 184 -5.58 -12.53 10.49
C THR A 184 -7.02 -12.20 10.13
N VAL A 185 -7.80 -13.20 9.69
CA VAL A 185 -9.23 -13.04 9.42
C VAL A 185 -9.99 -12.70 10.71
N SER A 186 -9.68 -13.38 11.83
CA SER A 186 -10.27 -13.09 13.13
C SER A 186 -9.97 -11.65 13.60
N GLN A 187 -8.77 -11.14 13.32
CA GLN A 187 -8.42 -9.75 13.59
C GLN A 187 -9.31 -8.78 12.79
N ILE A 188 -9.55 -9.04 11.51
CA ILE A 188 -10.47 -8.22 10.68
C ILE A 188 -11.88 -8.27 11.27
N LEU A 189 -12.38 -9.46 11.61
CA LEU A 189 -13.73 -9.61 12.18
C LEU A 189 -13.88 -8.88 13.52
N SER A 190 -12.86 -8.91 14.38
CA SER A 190 -12.88 -8.20 15.67
C SER A 190 -12.86 -6.67 15.53
N TRP A 191 -12.39 -6.15 14.40
CA TRP A 191 -12.51 -4.74 14.07
C TRP A 191 -13.91 -4.33 13.60
N ALA A 192 -14.82 -5.28 13.38
CA ALA A 192 -16.20 -5.06 12.96
C ALA A 192 -16.36 -4.05 11.78
N PRO A 193 -15.63 -4.25 10.66
CA PRO A 193 -15.67 -3.33 9.52
C PRO A 193 -17.02 -3.33 8.82
N ASN A 194 -17.41 -2.17 8.30
CA ASN A 194 -18.49 -2.07 7.30
C ASN A 194 -17.97 -2.40 5.90
N ILE A 195 -16.69 -2.08 5.64
CA ILE A 195 -16.06 -2.26 4.33
C ILE A 195 -14.66 -2.85 4.53
N VAL A 196 -14.34 -3.89 3.78
CA VAL A 196 -13.00 -4.48 3.72
C VAL A 196 -12.50 -4.44 2.27
N LEU A 197 -11.31 -3.86 2.06
CA LEU A 197 -10.53 -4.01 0.84
C LEU A 197 -9.41 -5.01 1.12
N ALA A 198 -9.53 -6.22 0.60
CA ALA A 198 -8.53 -7.28 0.74
C ALA A 198 -8.04 -7.73 -0.64
N GLY A 199 -6.77 -8.11 -0.71
CA GLY A 199 -6.12 -8.55 -1.95
C GLY A 199 -5.18 -9.73 -1.72
N GLY A 200 -4.72 -10.31 -2.83
CA GLY A 200 -3.60 -11.24 -2.89
C GLY A 200 -2.43 -10.64 -3.69
N PRO A 201 -1.26 -11.30 -3.67
CA PRO A 201 -0.05 -10.87 -4.38
C PRO A 201 -0.15 -10.95 -5.91
#